data_AF-T2T0L4-F1
#
_entry.id   AF-T2T0L4-F1
#
_cell.length_a   1.000
_cell.length_b   1.000
_cell.length_c   1.000
_cell.angle_alpha   90.00
_cell.angle_beta   90.00
_cell.angle_gamma   90.00
#
_symmetry.space_group_name_H-M   'P 1'
#
loop_
_entity.id
_entity.type
_entity.pdbx_description
1 polymer ?
#
loop_
_entity_poly.entity_id
_entity_poly.type
_entity_poly.pdbx_seq_one_letter_code
_entity_poly.pdbx_strand_id
1 'polypeptide(L)'
;KTLEGALIGVVLASVLGSFVGMGKLSGGFLMALLFSFLIALMAVFGDLYESYLKRKVGIKDSGKILPGHGGVLDRLDSMLFGALSLHVLLYFLEIWKETAVFLGD
;
A
#
# COMPACT_ATOMS: atom_id res chain seq x y z
N LYS A 1 -0.15 -11.80 13.54
CA LYS A 1 0.22 -10.38 13.31
C LYS A 1 -0.24 -9.60 14.53
N THR A 2 0.60 -8.72 15.08
CA THR A 2 0.28 -7.91 16.26
C THR A 2 -0.31 -6.57 15.84
N LEU A 3 -1.17 -6.01 16.68
CA LEU A 3 -1.76 -4.70 16.42
C LEU A 3 -0.69 -3.60 16.49
N GLU A 4 0.27 -3.70 17.43
CA GLU A 4 1.32 -2.70 17.56
C GLU A 4 2.22 -2.67 16.32
N GLY A 5 2.58 -3.84 15.78
CA GLY A 5 3.41 -3.93 14.58
C GLY A 5 2.72 -3.31 13.37
N ALA A 6 1.42 -3.53 13.20
CA ALA A 6 0.63 -2.91 12.14
C ALA A 6 0.55 -1.39 12.31
N LEU A 7 0.28 -0.91 13.52
CA LEU A 7 0.17 0.52 13.81
C LEU A 7 1.50 1.24 13.57
N ILE A 8 2.60 0.71 14.11
CA ILE A 8 3.95 1.27 13.93
C ILE A 8 4.33 1.24 12.45
N GLY A 9 4.07 0.13 11.76
CA GLY A 9 4.33 0.00 10.33
C GLY A 9 3.60 1.05 9.50
N VAL A 10 2.31 1.26 9.75
CA VAL A 10 1.50 2.28 9.06
C VAL A 10 2.03 3.68 9.35
N VAL A 11 2.29 4.03 10.60
CA VAL A 11 2.80 5.35 10.98
C VAL A 11 4.15 5.62 10.31
N LEU A 12 5.11 4.70 10.41
CA LEU A 12 6.44 4.87 9.80
C LEU A 12 6.38 4.94 8.28
N ALA A 13 5.60 4.06 7.64
CA ALA A 13 5.42 4.07 6.19
C ALA A 13 4.75 5.37 5.72
N SER A 14 3.79 5.91 6.48
CA SER A 14 3.14 7.18 6.17
C SER A 14 4.12 8.33 6.23
N VAL A 15 4.90 8.44 7.31
CA VAL A 15 5.89 9.51 7.49
C VAL A 15 6.96 9.45 6.41
N LEU A 16 7.61 8.29 6.23
CA LEU A 16 8.67 8.12 5.22
C LEU A 16 8.13 8.29 3.80
N GLY A 17 6.96 7.74 3.50
CA GLY A 17 6.31 7.89 2.21
C GLY A 17 5.95 9.35 1.90
N SER A 18 5.63 10.16 2.91
CA SER A 18 5.36 11.58 2.74
C SER A 18 6.60 12.34 2.26
N PHE A 19 7.77 12.06 2.86
CA PHE A 19 9.03 12.67 2.44
C PHE A 19 9.41 12.29 1.01
N VAL A 20 9.15 11.05 0.60
CA VAL A 20 9.39 10.58 -0.78
C VAL A 20 8.38 11.21 -1.76
N GLY A 21 7.12 11.37 -1.35
CA GLY A 21 6.03 11.85 -2.17
C GLY A 21 5.94 13.37 -2.32
N MET A 22 6.46 14.15 -1.36
CA MET A 22 6.32 15.61 -1.31
C MET A 22 6.86 16.33 -2.57
N GLY A 23 7.89 15.79 -3.22
CA GLY A 23 8.44 16.36 -4.46
C GLY A 23 7.77 15.86 -5.75
N LYS A 24 6.84 14.89 -5.66
CA LYS A 24 6.21 14.23 -6.82
C LYS A 24 4.73 14.58 -6.97
N LEU A 25 4.03 14.83 -5.85
CA LEU A 25 2.63 15.24 -5.85
C LEU A 25 2.51 16.77 -5.76
N SER A 26 1.70 17.35 -6.65
CA SER A 26 1.45 18.80 -6.70
C SER A 26 0.74 19.37 -5.46
N GLY A 27 0.16 18.51 -4.60
CA GLY A 27 -0.55 18.91 -3.37
C GLY A 27 0.34 19.08 -2.13
N GLY A 28 1.67 19.04 -2.29
CA GLY A 28 2.61 19.23 -1.18
C GLY A 28 2.61 18.09 -0.15
N PHE A 29 3.14 18.37 1.05
CA PHE A 29 3.35 17.37 2.09
C PHE A 29 2.06 16.70 2.58
N LEU A 30 0.98 17.46 2.75
CA LEU A 30 -0.29 16.93 3.26
C LEU A 30 -0.90 15.90 2.31
N MET A 31 -0.85 16.17 1.01
CA MET A 31 -1.33 15.22 0.00
C MET A 31 -0.46 13.97 -0.05
N ALA A 32 0.86 14.14 0.04
CA ALA A 32 1.80 13.02 0.11
C ALA A 32 1.57 12.14 1.35
N LEU A 33 1.24 12.74 2.50
CA LEU A 33 0.91 12.05 3.75
C LEU A 33 -0.39 11.24 3.65
N LEU A 34 -1.44 11.82 3.05
CA LEU A 34 -2.69 11.10 2.83
C LEU A 34 -2.49 9.90 1.89
N PHE A 35 -1.74 10.09 0.81
CA PHE A 35 -1.44 9.02 -0.14
C PHE A 35 -0.63 7.91 0.52
N SER A 36 0.46 8.24 1.20
CA SER A 36 1.32 7.26 1.86
C SER A 36 0.56 6.49 2.96
N PHE A 37 -0.31 7.17 3.70
CA PHE A 37 -1.16 6.54 4.71
C PHE A 37 -2.14 5.53 4.12
N LEU A 38 -2.86 5.90 3.05
CA LEU A 38 -3.79 5.00 2.39
C LEU A 38 -3.08 3.78 1.77
N ILE A 39 -1.93 4.01 1.15
CA ILE A 39 -1.10 2.92 0.58
C ILE A 39 -0.61 1.99 1.70
N ALA A 40 -0.17 2.53 2.83
CA ALA A 40 0.31 1.73 3.96
C ALA A 40 -0.81 0.88 4.57
N LEU A 41 -2.03 1.43 4.72
CA LEU A 41 -3.19 0.67 5.17
C LEU A 41 -3.51 -0.49 4.23
N MET A 42 -3.48 -0.24 2.92
CA MET A 42 -3.76 -1.27 1.93
C MET A 42 -2.67 -2.32 1.85
N ALA A 43 -1.41 -1.97 2.06
CA ALA A 43 -0.31 -2.93 2.16
C ALA A 43 -0.50 -3.89 3.35
N VAL A 44 -0.89 -3.37 4.52
CA VAL A 44 -1.23 -4.21 5.70
C VAL A 44 -2.44 -5.10 5.39
N PHE A 45 -3.46 -4.56 4.73
CA PHE A 45 -4.62 -5.34 4.31
C PHE A 45 -4.25 -6.48 3.37
N GLY A 46 -3.39 -6.23 2.37
CA GLY A 46 -2.94 -7.24 1.42
C GLY A 46 -2.22 -8.41 2.10
N ASP A 47 -1.31 -8.08 3.00
CA ASP A 47 -0.60 -9.07 3.82
C ASP A 47 -1.59 -9.90 4.68
N LEU A 48 -2.58 -9.24 5.31
CA LEU A 48 -3.64 -9.94 6.06
C LEU A 48 -4.51 -10.84 5.17
N TYR A 49 -4.85 -10.37 3.98
CA TYR A 49 -5.65 -11.12 3.01
C TYR A 49 -4.91 -12.37 2.53
N GLU A 50 -3.62 -12.26 2.22
CA GLU A 50 -2.81 -13.43 1.85
C GLU A 50 -2.74 -14.44 3.01
N SER A 51 -2.51 -13.95 4.22
CA SER A 51 -2.53 -14.79 5.42
C SER A 51 -3.86 -15.52 5.60
N TYR A 52 -4.98 -14.86 5.33
CA TYR A 52 -6.31 -15.48 5.36
C TYR A 52 -6.44 -16.57 4.29
N LEU A 53 -6.03 -16.30 3.05
CA LEU A 53 -6.09 -17.28 1.96
C LEU A 53 -5.29 -18.54 2.29
N LYS A 54 -4.06 -18.39 2.80
CA LYS A 54 -3.22 -19.51 3.23
C LYS A 54 -3.91 -20.39 4.27
N ARG A 55 -4.57 -19.79 5.27
CA ARG A 55 -5.35 -20.52 6.28
C ARG A 55 -6.54 -21.26 5.67
N LYS A 56 -7.21 -20.66 4.68
CA LYS A 56 -8.35 -21.27 4.01
C LYS A 56 -7.99 -22.54 3.23
N VAL A 57 -6.78 -22.60 2.68
CA VAL A 57 -6.26 -23.78 1.96
C VAL A 57 -5.38 -24.70 2.82
N GLY A 58 -5.24 -24.41 4.12
CA GLY A 58 -4.49 -25.26 5.06
C GLY A 58 -2.96 -25.20 4.90
N ILE A 59 -2.42 -24.24 4.16
CA ILE A 59 -0.97 -24.06 3.98
C ILE A 59 -0.46 -22.92 4.85
N LYS A 60 0.84 -22.94 5.16
CA LYS A 60 1.50 -21.88 5.92
C LYS A 60 2.30 -20.92 5.04
N ASP A 61 3.03 -21.47 4.06
CA ASP A 61 3.87 -20.74 3.12
C ASP A 61 3.31 -20.92 1.71
N SER A 62 3.34 -19.86 0.91
CA SER A 62 2.82 -19.88 -0.47
C SER A 62 3.68 -20.72 -1.44
N GLY A 63 4.91 -21.07 -1.04
CA GLY A 63 5.84 -21.87 -1.82
C GLY A 63 7.17 -22.11 -1.09
N LYS A 64 8.13 -22.73 -1.78
CA LYS A 64 9.47 -23.06 -1.26
C LYS A 64 10.62 -22.54 -2.14
N ILE A 65 10.34 -21.55 -2.98
CA ILE A 65 11.26 -21.10 -4.03
C ILE A 65 12.57 -20.54 -3.44
N LEU A 66 12.52 -19.86 -2.29
CA LEU A 66 13.72 -19.44 -1.58
C LEU A 66 13.97 -20.33 -0.36
N PRO A 67 15.06 -21.11 -0.33
CA PRO A 67 15.37 -21.96 0.82
C PRO A 67 15.48 -21.10 2.09
N GLY A 68 14.63 -21.38 3.07
CA GLY A 68 14.56 -20.66 4.35
C GLY A 68 13.78 -19.35 4.36
N HIS A 69 13.20 -18.89 3.24
CA HIS A 69 12.58 -17.55 3.13
C HIS A 69 11.08 -17.55 2.79
N GLY A 70 10.48 -18.72 2.55
CA GLY A 70 9.07 -18.87 2.20
C GLY A 70 8.83 -18.87 0.68
N GLY A 71 7.59 -18.57 0.28
CA GLY A 71 7.24 -18.41 -1.13
C GLY A 71 7.43 -16.96 -1.61
N VAL A 72 7.36 -16.79 -2.93
CA VAL A 72 7.48 -15.47 -3.57
C VAL A 72 6.28 -14.59 -3.25
N LEU A 73 5.09 -15.19 -3.12
CA LEU A 73 3.86 -14.45 -2.82
C LEU A 73 3.93 -13.81 -1.43
N ASP A 74 4.47 -14.53 -0.43
CA ASP A 74 4.69 -14.05 0.95
C ASP A 74 5.58 -12.78 1.03
N ARG A 75 6.25 -12.41 -0.06
CA ARG A 75 7.10 -11.21 -0.17
C ARG A 75 6.45 -10.11 -0.99
N LEU A 76 5.50 -10.46 -1.84
CA LEU A 76 4.88 -9.54 -2.78
C LEU A 76 3.48 -9.11 -2.35
N ASP A 77 2.78 -9.79 -1.45
CA ASP A 77 1.42 -9.46 -1.04
C ASP A 77 1.19 -7.99 -0.67
N SER A 78 1.97 -7.47 0.26
CA SER A 78 1.92 -6.07 0.70
C SER A 78 2.33 -5.11 -0.42
N MET A 79 3.31 -5.48 -1.25
CA MET A 79 3.73 -4.68 -2.40
C MET A 79 2.66 -4.62 -3.49
N LEU A 80 1.97 -5.72 -3.76
CA LEU A 80 0.92 -5.82 -4.77
C LEU A 80 -0.26 -4.94 -4.40
N PHE A 81 -0.76 -5.05 -3.17
CA PHE A 81 -1.84 -4.20 -2.70
C PHE A 81 -1.41 -2.74 -2.57
N GLY A 82 -0.19 -2.47 -2.14
CA GLY A 82 0.36 -1.11 -2.11
C GLY A 82 0.45 -0.47 -3.50
N ALA A 83 0.96 -1.22 -4.49
CA ALA A 83 1.09 -0.75 -5.88
C ALA A 83 -0.28 -0.54 -6.54
N LEU A 84 -1.22 -1.46 -6.33
CA LEU A 84 -2.60 -1.33 -6.83
C LEU A 84 -3.26 -0.07 -6.24
N SER A 85 -3.09 0.13 -4.94
CA SER A 85 -3.67 1.29 -4.25
C SER A 85 -3.06 2.60 -4.71
N LEU A 86 -1.74 2.64 -4.90
CA LEU A 86 -1.06 3.80 -5.48
C LEU A 86 -1.60 4.11 -6.88
N HIS A 87 -1.73 3.09 -7.75
CA HIS A 87 -2.24 3.29 -9.10
C HIS A 87 -3.67 3.82 -9.10
N VAL A 88 -4.55 3.22 -8.29
CA VAL A 88 -5.94 3.68 -8.14
C VAL A 88 -5.99 5.14 -7.65
N LEU A 89 -5.21 5.48 -6.62
CA LEU A 89 -5.17 6.84 -6.10
C LEU A 89 -4.66 7.87 -7.12
N LEU A 90 -3.64 7.54 -7.90
CA LEU A 90 -3.13 8.41 -8.96
C LEU A 90 -4.15 8.58 -10.09
N TYR A 91 -4.83 7.51 -10.49
CA TYR A 91 -5.88 7.55 -11.51
C TYR A 91 -7.05 8.45 -11.07
N PHE A 92 -7.51 8.32 -9.83
CA PHE A 92 -8.54 9.20 -9.28
C PHE A 92 -8.07 10.66 -9.18
N LEU A 93 -6.81 10.89 -8.84
CA LEU A 93 -6.24 12.24 -8.81
C LEU A 93 -6.20 12.88 -10.19
N GLU A 94 -5.89 12.10 -11.23
CA GLU A 94 -5.88 12.56 -12.62
C GLU A 94 -7.29 12.93 -13.10
N ILE A 95 -8.27 12.06 -12.86
CA ILE A 95 -9.70 12.35 -13.14
C ILE A 95 -10.16 13.62 -12.41
N TRP A 96 -9.77 13.77 -11.14
CA TRP A 96 -10.14 14.95 -10.37
C TRP A 96 -9.58 16.23 -10.99
N LYS A 97 -8.32 16.21 -11.43
CA LYS A 97 -7.69 17.35 -12.11
C LYS A 97 -8.40 17.69 -13.41
N GLU A 98 -8.75 16.70 -14.23
CA GLU A 98 -9.50 16.92 -15.47
C GLU A 98 -10.88 17.53 -15.20
N THR A 99 -11.56 17.05 -14.17
CA THR A 99 -12.89 17.54 -13.78
C THR A 99 -12.82 18.97 -13.23
N ALA A 100 -11.81 19.29 -12.40
CA ALA A 100 -11.61 20.64 -11.87
C ALA A 100 -11.36 21.66 -12.99
N VAL A 101 -10.52 21.30 -13.97
CA VAL A 101 -10.27 22.13 -15.16
C VAL A 101 -11.56 22.34 -15.97
N PHE A 102 -12.40 21.30 -16.11
CA PHE A 102 -13.69 21.42 -16.80
C PHE A 102 -14.70 22.30 -16.05
N LEU A 103 -14.67 22.29 -14.71
CA LEU A 103 -15.53 23.10 -13.85
C LEU A 103 -15.06 24.55 -13.70
N GLY A 104 -13.86 24.88 -14.19
CA GLY A 104 -13.33 26.25 -14.25
C GLY A 104 -12.66 26.74 -12.97
N ASP A 105 -12.25 25.83 -12.09
CA ASP A 105 -11.43 26.12 -10.90
C ASP A 105 -9.91 26.11 -11.21
#